data_AF-A0A7W1U3D1-F1
#
_entry.id   AF-A0A7W1U3D1-F1
#
_cell.length_a   1.000
_cell.length_b   1.000
_cell.length_c   1.000
_cell.angle_alpha   90.00
_cell.angle_beta   90.00
_cell.angle_gamma   90.00
#
_symmetry.space_group_name_H-M   'P 1'
#
loop_
_entity.id
_entity.type
_entity.pdbx_description
1 polymer ?
#
loop_
_entity_poly.entity_id
_entity_poly.type
_entity_poly.pdbx_seq_one_letter_code
_entity_poly.pdbx_strand_id
1 'polypeptide(L)'
;MRTKAIQLLCLCALSLVAASTWAQAPASPDDTAAQAARTREATGEAPPSAPTPTIVPVEPPSLIPPNDLPGPGASSLPQPPVSPEIQLLNALFKQSSLGHAADDNRLHEQTAELETHIRNDEDLHRLKDAALRAPTDLERRHRLKTYYQSYYAKLRARATTPELIAYIKFQATAHESILLQPRVRHETDEAKSTTPAQTNVVPLRRPAQAKVNNIFH
;
A
#
# COMPACT_ATOMS: atom_id res chain seq x y z
N MET A 1 -29.86 -6.59 35.07
CA MET A 1 -29.20 -5.50 34.32
C MET A 1 -27.98 -6.06 33.62
N ARG A 2 -28.09 -6.39 32.32
CA ARG A 2 -26.99 -6.68 31.37
C ARG A 2 -27.59 -7.19 30.05
N THR A 3 -28.19 -6.28 29.27
CA THR A 3 -28.64 -6.55 27.89
C THR A 3 -28.84 -5.24 27.15
N LYS A 4 -27.75 -4.58 26.72
CA LYS A 4 -27.77 -3.56 25.65
C LYS A 4 -26.37 -3.46 25.04
N ALA A 5 -26.15 -4.05 23.87
CA ALA A 5 -25.17 -3.65 22.85
C ALA A 5 -25.13 -4.63 21.65
N ILE A 6 -26.26 -5.21 21.27
CA ILE A 6 -26.45 -5.84 19.95
C ILE A 6 -27.41 -4.91 19.22
N GLN A 7 -26.86 -3.93 18.49
CA GLN A 7 -27.52 -3.09 17.47
C GLN A 7 -26.56 -1.95 17.09
N LEU A 8 -25.60 -2.28 16.25
CA LEU A 8 -24.98 -1.36 15.27
C LEU A 8 -24.64 -2.25 14.06
N LEU A 9 -25.64 -2.82 13.39
CA LEU A 9 -26.34 -2.20 12.26
C LEU A 9 -25.31 -1.79 11.19
N CYS A 10 -24.97 -2.72 10.30
CA CYS A 10 -25.56 -2.78 8.96
C CYS A 10 -25.63 -1.39 8.30
N LEU A 11 -24.47 -0.90 7.86
CA LEU A 11 -24.36 0.22 6.92
C LEU A 11 -22.98 0.18 6.24
N CYS A 12 -22.74 -0.83 5.41
CA CYS A 12 -21.65 -0.84 4.42
C CYS A 12 -22.03 -1.72 3.20
N ALA A 13 -23.32 -1.74 2.86
CA ALA A 13 -23.78 -2.19 1.56
C ALA A 13 -24.36 -0.96 0.84
N LEU A 14 -23.92 -0.78 -0.41
CA LEU A 14 -24.18 0.32 -1.35
C LEU A 14 -23.26 1.55 -1.25
N SER A 15 -22.14 1.46 -1.97
CA SER A 15 -21.61 2.58 -2.76
C SER A 15 -20.93 2.04 -4.02
N LEU A 16 -21.66 2.16 -5.11
CA LEU A 16 -21.22 2.40 -6.50
C LEU A 16 -20.07 1.56 -7.10
N VAL A 17 -20.50 0.71 -8.02
CA VAL A 17 -19.80 0.27 -9.23
C VAL A 17 -19.22 1.49 -9.98
N ALA A 18 -17.89 1.53 -10.13
CA ALA A 18 -17.25 2.12 -11.30
C ALA A 18 -16.32 1.05 -11.87
N ALA A 19 -16.81 0.38 -12.91
CA ALA A 19 -16.02 -0.55 -13.71
C ALA A 19 -14.86 0.23 -14.36
N SER A 20 -13.64 -0.01 -13.89
CA SER A 20 -12.43 0.33 -14.64
C SER A 20 -12.02 -0.92 -15.41
N THR A 21 -12.64 -1.11 -16.56
CA THR A 21 -12.27 -2.13 -17.55
C THR A 21 -10.90 -1.80 -18.12
N TRP A 22 -9.81 -2.35 -17.56
CA TRP A 22 -8.58 -2.53 -18.34
C TRP A 22 -8.74 -3.76 -19.23
N ALA A 23 -9.44 -3.55 -20.34
CA ALA A 23 -9.38 -4.42 -21.51
C ALA A 23 -8.33 -3.82 -22.46
N GLN A 24 -7.05 -4.13 -22.25
CA GLN A 24 -6.04 -3.89 -23.27
C GLN A 24 -6.06 -5.11 -24.21
N ALA A 25 -6.82 -4.99 -25.30
CA ALA A 25 -6.69 -5.88 -26.45
C ALA A 25 -5.35 -5.58 -27.18
N PRO A 26 -4.73 -6.59 -27.82
CA PRO A 26 -3.43 -6.44 -28.48
C PRO A 26 -3.51 -5.53 -29.71
N ALA A 27 -2.52 -4.66 -29.87
CA ALA A 27 -2.39 -3.79 -31.04
C ALA A 27 -2.13 -4.62 -32.31
N SER A 28 -3.04 -4.49 -33.29
CA SER A 28 -2.79 -4.91 -34.68
C SER A 28 -1.86 -3.91 -35.39
N PRO A 29 -1.07 -4.35 -36.38
CA PRO A 29 0.09 -3.62 -36.89
C PRO A 29 -0.19 -2.76 -38.15
N ASP A 30 -1.22 -1.92 -38.16
CA ASP A 30 -1.59 -1.14 -39.38
C ASP A 30 -1.55 0.39 -39.27
N ASP A 31 -1.24 0.99 -38.12
CA ASP A 31 -1.22 2.47 -37.98
C ASP A 31 0.15 3.13 -38.20
N THR A 32 1.10 2.46 -38.89
CA THR A 32 2.45 3.02 -39.13
C THR A 32 2.56 3.88 -40.40
N ALA A 33 1.46 4.09 -41.14
CA ALA A 33 1.51 4.78 -42.44
C ALA A 33 1.03 6.25 -42.45
N ALA A 34 0.53 6.81 -41.34
CA ALA A 34 -0.14 8.12 -41.36
C ALA A 34 0.58 9.29 -40.66
N GLN A 35 1.86 9.14 -40.27
CA GLN A 35 2.66 10.23 -39.65
C GLN A 35 3.97 10.58 -40.38
N ALA A 36 4.14 10.18 -41.64
CA ALA A 36 5.32 10.49 -42.44
C ALA A 36 5.18 11.68 -43.41
N ALA A 37 4.13 12.52 -43.30
CA ALA A 37 3.80 13.51 -44.33
C ALA A 37 3.63 14.96 -43.85
N ARG A 38 4.44 15.43 -42.89
CA ARG A 38 4.59 16.88 -42.63
C ARG A 38 6.03 17.27 -42.37
N THR A 39 6.88 17.08 -43.38
CA THR A 39 8.14 17.80 -43.50
C THR A 39 8.45 17.95 -44.99
N ARG A 40 8.76 19.18 -45.42
CA ARG A 40 9.33 19.64 -46.70
C ARG A 40 8.37 20.26 -47.73
N GLU A 41 8.20 21.58 -47.60
CA GLU A 41 8.33 22.58 -48.68
C GLU A 41 8.93 23.82 -47.98
N ALA A 42 9.97 24.53 -48.39
CA ALA A 42 10.51 24.78 -49.72
C ALA A 42 12.06 24.93 -49.68
N THR A 43 12.71 24.60 -50.79
CA THR A 43 14.12 24.90 -51.10
C THR A 43 14.15 25.45 -52.52
N GLY A 44 14.81 26.59 -52.71
CA GLY A 44 15.21 27.08 -54.03
C GLY A 44 15.56 28.56 -54.02
N GLU A 45 16.86 28.88 -53.83
CA GLU A 45 17.67 29.82 -54.65
C GLU A 45 19.07 29.98 -53.98
N ALA A 46 20.13 30.14 -54.77
CA ALA A 46 21.57 30.05 -54.42
C ALA A 46 22.23 31.41 -54.01
N PRO A 47 23.53 31.46 -53.60
CA PRO A 47 24.12 32.39 -52.61
C PRO A 47 24.73 33.69 -53.18
N PRO A 48 25.03 34.73 -52.37
CA PRO A 48 26.37 34.85 -51.77
C PRO A 48 26.46 35.56 -50.39
N SER A 49 27.59 35.28 -49.72
CA SER A 49 28.27 36.10 -48.69
C SER A 49 27.91 35.94 -47.20
N ALA A 50 28.95 35.59 -46.44
CA ALA A 50 29.16 35.62 -44.98
C ALA A 50 28.57 36.86 -44.25
N PRO A 51 28.39 36.89 -42.91
CA PRO A 51 29.09 36.11 -41.88
C PRO A 51 28.22 35.41 -40.81
N THR A 52 28.86 34.49 -40.10
CA THR A 52 28.39 33.77 -38.90
C THR A 52 27.87 34.75 -37.83
N PRO A 53 26.65 34.58 -37.29
CA PRO A 53 26.32 35.06 -35.96
C PRO A 53 26.58 33.94 -34.96
N THR A 54 27.63 34.12 -34.17
CA THR A 54 27.86 33.46 -32.88
C THR A 54 26.59 33.55 -32.04
N ILE A 55 25.87 32.43 -31.92
CA ILE A 55 24.75 32.32 -31.00
C ILE A 55 25.35 32.17 -29.60
N VAL A 56 25.34 33.28 -28.87
CA VAL A 56 25.62 33.32 -27.45
C VAL A 56 24.52 32.52 -26.72
N PRO A 57 24.84 31.56 -25.85
CA PRO A 57 23.86 30.94 -24.97
C PRO A 57 23.32 32.01 -24.01
N VAL A 58 22.06 32.42 -24.19
CA VAL A 58 21.38 33.29 -23.22
C VAL A 58 20.90 32.40 -22.08
N GLU A 59 21.70 32.38 -21.02
CA GLU A 59 21.34 31.85 -19.72
C GLU A 59 20.18 32.68 -19.14
N PRO A 60 19.10 32.06 -18.64
CA PRO A 60 18.02 32.80 -18.00
C PRO A 60 18.57 33.60 -16.80
N PRO A 61 18.17 34.87 -16.61
CA PRO A 61 18.69 35.67 -15.52
C PRO A 61 18.39 35.00 -14.18
N SER A 62 19.46 34.62 -13.47
CA SER A 62 19.40 34.18 -12.08
C SER A 62 18.82 35.31 -11.23
N LEU A 63 17.55 35.18 -10.83
CA LEU A 63 16.81 36.14 -10.00
C LEU A 63 17.16 36.04 -8.49
N ILE A 64 18.20 35.29 -8.13
CA ILE A 64 18.63 35.12 -6.74
C ILE A 64 19.98 35.84 -6.59
N PRO A 65 20.07 36.92 -5.80
CA PRO A 65 21.35 37.51 -5.45
C PRO A 65 22.27 36.43 -4.84
N PRO A 66 23.55 36.33 -5.25
CA PRO A 66 24.48 35.34 -4.71
C PRO A 66 24.77 35.51 -3.21
N ASN A 67 24.20 36.56 -2.59
CA ASN A 67 24.38 36.91 -1.19
C ASN A 67 23.34 36.27 -0.24
N ASP A 68 22.30 35.63 -0.78
CA ASP A 68 21.27 34.92 0.01
C ASP A 68 21.48 33.40 0.05
N LEU A 69 22.54 32.90 -0.59
CA LEU A 69 22.96 31.51 -0.46
C LEU A 69 23.71 31.35 0.87
N PRO A 70 23.24 30.49 1.80
CA PRO A 70 24.03 30.16 2.98
C PRO A 70 25.38 29.61 2.51
N GLY A 71 26.46 30.28 2.90
CA GLY A 71 27.82 29.84 2.57
C GLY A 71 28.06 28.39 3.02
N PRO A 72 29.07 27.70 2.45
CA PRO A 72 29.34 26.27 2.64
C PRO A 72 29.68 25.82 4.10
N GLY A 73 29.38 26.64 5.12
CA GLY A 73 29.45 26.31 6.54
C GLY A 73 28.17 26.53 7.34
N ALA A 74 27.03 26.88 6.72
CA ALA A 74 25.78 27.22 7.43
C ALA A 74 24.66 26.14 7.35
N SER A 75 25.03 24.86 7.18
CA SER A 75 24.06 23.74 7.14
C SER A 75 23.91 22.99 8.46
N SER A 76 23.90 23.68 9.59
CA SER A 76 23.19 23.16 10.76
C SER A 76 22.04 24.11 11.05
N LEU A 77 20.83 23.76 10.60
CA LEU A 77 19.63 24.30 11.23
C LEU A 77 19.81 24.15 12.75
N PRO A 78 19.49 25.16 13.57
CA PRO A 78 19.55 25.01 15.01
C PRO A 78 18.73 23.78 15.40
N GLN A 79 19.36 22.82 16.08
CA GLN A 79 18.63 21.67 16.61
C GLN A 79 17.52 22.21 17.50
N PRO A 80 16.25 21.79 17.31
CA PRO A 80 15.18 22.24 18.16
C PRO A 80 15.53 21.88 19.60
N PRO A 81 15.31 22.80 20.56
CA PRO A 81 15.62 22.54 21.96
C PRO A 81 14.84 21.30 22.42
N VAL A 82 15.55 20.27 22.90
CA VAL A 82 14.93 19.03 23.39
C VAL A 82 14.42 19.28 24.82
N SER A 83 13.37 20.09 24.97
CA SER A 83 12.72 20.29 26.26
C SER A 83 11.76 19.11 26.55
N PRO A 84 11.53 18.75 27.82
CA PRO A 84 10.59 17.69 28.18
C PRO A 84 9.15 18.01 27.72
N GLU A 85 8.79 19.30 27.64
CA GLU A 85 7.51 19.78 27.14
C GLU A 85 7.30 19.46 25.65
N ILE A 86 8.35 19.63 24.82
CA ILE A 86 8.29 19.32 23.39
C ILE A 86 8.17 17.80 23.16
N GLN A 87 8.80 16.98 24.00
CA GLN A 87 8.64 15.52 23.93
C GLN A 87 7.21 15.09 24.31
N LEU A 88 6.60 15.73 25.31
CA LEU A 88 5.20 15.49 25.68
C LEU A 88 4.25 15.86 24.54
N LEU A 89 4.46 17.01 23.90
CA LEU A 89 3.68 17.43 22.74
C LEU A 89 3.81 16.45 21.57
N ASN A 90 5.03 15.97 21.29
CA ASN A 90 5.26 14.95 20.27
C ASN A 90 4.54 13.63 20.63
N ALA A 91 4.63 13.19 21.88
CA ALA A 91 3.91 12.00 22.34
C ALA A 91 2.39 12.15 22.19
N LEU A 92 1.82 13.32 22.52
CA LEU A 92 0.40 13.61 22.31
C LEU A 92 0.04 13.66 20.83
N PHE A 93 0.89 14.24 20.00
CA PHE A 93 0.68 14.27 18.55
C PHE A 93 0.64 12.87 17.96
N LYS A 94 1.55 11.98 18.36
CA LYS A 94 1.59 10.58 17.93
C LYS A 94 0.35 9.76 18.34
N GLN A 95 -0.35 10.16 19.39
CA GLN A 95 -1.63 9.54 19.78
C GLN A 95 -2.80 9.96 18.88
N SER A 96 -2.66 11.05 18.12
CA SER A 96 -3.68 11.47 17.16
C SER A 96 -3.64 10.61 15.90
N SER A 97 -4.77 10.53 15.19
CA SER A 97 -4.83 9.82 13.90
C SER A 97 -3.89 10.42 12.86
N LEU A 98 -3.72 11.74 12.86
CA LEU A 98 -2.79 12.44 11.98
C LEU A 98 -1.34 12.10 12.31
N GLY A 99 -0.98 12.06 13.60
CA GLY A 99 0.35 11.67 14.03
C GLY A 99 0.68 10.23 13.65
N HIS A 100 -0.29 9.31 13.79
CA HIS A 100 -0.09 7.94 13.36
C HIS A 100 0.12 7.83 11.84
N ALA A 101 -0.70 8.53 11.05
CA ALA A 101 -0.54 8.58 9.59
C ALA A 101 0.80 9.21 9.17
N ALA A 102 1.28 10.23 9.89
CA ALA A 102 2.59 10.84 9.63
C ALA A 102 3.74 9.86 9.91
N ASP A 103 3.68 9.15 11.04
CA ASP A 103 4.68 8.12 11.39
C ASP A 103 4.65 6.95 10.37
N ASP A 104 3.47 6.51 9.94
CA ASP A 104 3.32 5.46 8.93
C ASP A 104 3.90 5.88 7.57
N ASN A 105 3.67 7.12 7.13
CA ASN A 105 4.26 7.65 5.90
C ASN A 105 5.78 7.69 6.00
N ARG A 106 6.33 8.17 7.12
CA ARG A 106 7.78 8.17 7.37
C ARG A 106 8.37 6.76 7.28
N LEU A 107 7.71 5.77 7.87
CA LEU A 107 8.14 4.37 7.80
C LEU A 107 8.02 3.80 6.38
N HIS A 108 7.00 4.22 5.63
CA HIS A 108 6.82 3.84 4.23
C HIS A 108 7.94 4.40 3.35
N GLU A 109 8.29 5.67 3.49
CA GLU A 109 9.40 6.31 2.79
C GLU A 109 10.73 5.60 3.09
N GLN A 110 11.03 5.35 4.35
CA GLN A 110 12.21 4.59 4.76
C GLN A 110 12.23 3.19 4.14
N THR A 111 11.07 2.53 4.08
CA THR A 111 10.96 1.23 3.43
C THR A 111 11.25 1.34 1.93
N ALA A 112 10.70 2.35 1.25
CA ALA A 112 10.93 2.58 -0.18
C ALA A 112 12.42 2.86 -0.48
N GLU A 113 13.11 3.60 0.38
CA GLU A 113 14.56 3.79 0.30
C GLU A 113 15.30 2.45 0.37
N LEU A 114 14.95 1.59 1.35
CA LEU A 114 15.53 0.25 1.45
C LEU A 114 15.23 -0.61 0.22
N GLU A 115 14.05 -0.48 -0.37
CA GLU A 115 13.66 -1.18 -1.59
C GLU A 115 14.54 -0.80 -2.78
N THR A 116 14.94 0.47 -2.89
CA THR A 116 15.85 0.90 -3.97
C THR A 116 17.17 0.12 -3.94
N HIS A 117 17.66 -0.25 -2.76
CA HIS A 117 18.89 -1.01 -2.58
C HIS A 117 18.78 -2.50 -2.92
N ILE A 118 17.58 -3.08 -2.82
CA ILE A 118 17.34 -4.50 -3.13
C ILE A 118 16.66 -4.71 -4.50
N ARG A 119 16.31 -3.62 -5.19
CA ARG A 119 15.57 -3.65 -6.44
C ARG A 119 16.26 -4.46 -7.55
N ASN A 120 17.58 -4.45 -7.60
CA ASN A 120 18.39 -5.14 -8.62
C ASN A 120 18.98 -6.45 -8.11
N ASP A 121 18.35 -7.07 -7.11
CA ASP A 121 18.83 -8.32 -6.53
C ASP A 121 18.44 -9.53 -7.40
N GLU A 122 19.45 -10.17 -7.99
CA GLU A 122 19.27 -11.30 -8.91
C GLU A 122 18.51 -12.48 -8.28
N ASP A 123 18.72 -12.76 -7.00
CA ASP A 123 18.03 -13.87 -6.33
C ASP A 123 16.53 -13.59 -6.22
N LEU A 124 16.17 -12.34 -5.89
CA LEU A 124 14.77 -11.92 -5.81
C LEU A 124 14.10 -11.97 -7.18
N HIS A 125 14.79 -11.56 -8.23
CA HIS A 125 14.29 -11.69 -9.61
C HIS A 125 14.06 -13.15 -10.00
N ARG A 126 15.04 -14.04 -9.73
CA ARG A 126 14.89 -15.47 -10.02
C ARG A 126 13.72 -16.09 -9.27
N LEU A 127 13.56 -15.79 -7.99
CA LEU A 127 12.45 -16.30 -7.17
C LEU A 127 11.10 -15.79 -7.68
N LYS A 128 11.01 -14.50 -8.02
CA LYS A 128 9.81 -13.89 -8.59
C LYS A 128 9.45 -14.53 -9.93
N ASP A 129 10.41 -14.66 -10.82
CA ASP A 129 10.22 -15.29 -12.14
C ASP A 129 9.81 -16.75 -12.01
N ALA A 130 10.44 -17.51 -11.10
CA ALA A 130 10.05 -18.87 -10.81
C ALA A 130 8.60 -18.94 -10.30
N ALA A 131 8.18 -18.01 -9.44
CA ALA A 131 6.80 -17.94 -8.98
C ALA A 131 5.82 -17.64 -10.13
N LEU A 132 6.17 -16.72 -11.04
CA LEU A 132 5.32 -16.35 -12.18
C LEU A 132 5.21 -17.46 -13.24
N ARG A 133 6.26 -18.27 -13.41
CA ARG A 133 6.27 -19.43 -14.32
C ARG A 133 5.61 -20.68 -13.75
N ALA A 134 5.09 -20.63 -12.52
CA ALA A 134 4.46 -21.79 -11.91
C ALA A 134 3.18 -22.18 -12.69
N PRO A 135 3.00 -23.47 -13.05
CA PRO A 135 1.84 -23.92 -13.83
C PRO A 135 0.53 -23.95 -13.02
N THR A 136 0.61 -24.00 -11.69
CA THR A 136 -0.57 -24.09 -10.81
C THR A 136 -0.61 -22.95 -9.80
N ASP A 137 -1.81 -22.55 -9.36
CA ASP A 137 -1.99 -21.50 -8.34
C ASP A 137 -1.37 -21.90 -7.00
N LEU A 138 -1.51 -23.17 -6.59
CA LEU A 138 -0.93 -23.66 -5.33
C LEU A 138 0.60 -23.54 -5.35
N GLU A 139 1.23 -23.97 -6.44
CA GLU A 139 2.67 -23.87 -6.61
C GLU A 139 3.12 -22.40 -6.71
N ARG A 140 2.37 -21.56 -7.41
CA ARG A 140 2.61 -20.11 -7.47
C ARG A 140 2.62 -19.49 -6.09
N ARG A 141 1.61 -19.76 -5.25
CA ARG A 141 1.53 -19.23 -3.87
C ARG A 141 2.69 -19.73 -3.00
N HIS A 142 3.07 -21.00 -3.14
CA HIS A 142 4.22 -21.55 -2.41
C HIS A 142 5.51 -20.83 -2.79
N ARG A 143 5.77 -20.66 -4.09
CA ARG A 143 6.94 -19.93 -4.59
C ARG A 143 6.89 -18.45 -4.23
N LEU A 144 5.72 -17.80 -4.26
CA LEU A 144 5.53 -16.42 -3.80
C LEU A 144 5.84 -16.29 -2.30
N LYS A 145 5.46 -17.28 -1.48
CA LYS A 145 5.82 -17.28 -0.06
C LYS A 145 7.34 -17.27 0.12
N THR A 146 8.07 -18.13 -0.61
CA THR A 146 9.54 -18.13 -0.59
C THR A 146 10.14 -16.81 -1.07
N TYR A 147 9.57 -16.21 -2.13
CA TYR A 147 9.95 -14.88 -2.61
C TYR A 147 9.78 -13.81 -1.52
N TYR A 148 8.60 -13.69 -0.91
CA TYR A 148 8.34 -12.67 0.11
C TYR A 148 9.16 -12.91 1.39
N GLN A 149 9.40 -14.16 1.78
CA GLN A 149 10.29 -14.48 2.89
C GLN A 149 11.70 -13.96 2.65
N SER A 150 12.23 -14.17 1.44
CA SER A 150 13.56 -13.68 1.04
C SER A 150 13.59 -12.15 0.94
N TYR A 151 12.56 -11.56 0.32
CA TYR A 151 12.38 -10.11 0.19
C TYR A 151 12.42 -9.39 1.54
N TYR A 152 11.56 -9.80 2.48
CA TYR A 152 11.47 -9.18 3.80
C TYR A 152 12.65 -9.56 4.72
N ALA A 153 13.35 -10.67 4.47
CA ALA A 153 14.62 -10.95 5.14
C ALA A 153 15.72 -9.97 4.70
N LYS A 154 15.83 -9.69 3.40
CA LYS A 154 16.80 -8.73 2.84
C LYS A 154 16.50 -7.29 3.29
N LEU A 155 15.23 -6.89 3.33
CA LEU A 155 14.83 -5.58 3.89
C LEU A 155 15.21 -5.46 5.38
N ARG A 156 14.88 -6.47 6.21
CA ARG A 156 15.22 -6.45 7.64
C ARG A 156 16.72 -6.45 7.91
N ALA A 157 17.52 -7.10 7.07
CA ALA A 157 18.97 -7.09 7.20
C ALA A 157 19.58 -5.70 7.00
N ARG A 158 18.89 -4.81 6.27
CA ARG A 158 19.32 -3.42 6.02
C ARG A 158 18.68 -2.40 6.96
N ALA A 159 17.57 -2.76 7.60
CA ALA A 159 16.89 -1.86 8.51
C ALA A 159 17.68 -1.68 9.82
N THR A 160 18.04 -0.44 10.13
CA THR A 160 18.82 -0.10 11.33
C THR A 160 17.94 0.22 12.54
N THR A 161 16.75 0.80 12.30
CA THR A 161 15.87 1.26 13.38
C THR A 161 14.90 0.15 13.83
N PRO A 162 14.64 0.00 15.14
CA PRO A 162 13.74 -1.04 15.65
C PRO A 162 12.29 -0.83 15.21
N GLU A 163 11.85 0.43 15.07
CA GLU A 163 10.52 0.78 14.57
C GLU A 163 10.32 0.27 13.13
N LEU A 164 11.30 0.48 12.26
CA LEU A 164 11.26 0.02 10.87
C LEU A 164 11.29 -1.51 10.78
N ILE A 165 12.10 -2.18 11.61
CA ILE A 165 12.11 -3.64 11.68
C ILE A 165 10.73 -4.19 12.08
N ALA A 166 10.06 -3.56 13.05
CA ALA A 166 8.72 -3.95 13.47
C ALA A 166 7.69 -3.71 12.36
N TYR A 167 7.76 -2.57 11.68
CA TYR A 167 6.91 -2.24 10.54
C TYR A 167 7.07 -3.24 9.39
N ILE A 168 8.30 -3.59 9.02
CA ILE A 168 8.58 -4.59 7.99
C ILE A 168 8.05 -5.98 8.39
N LYS A 169 8.17 -6.37 9.68
CA LYS A 169 7.58 -7.63 10.18
C LYS A 169 6.05 -7.64 10.07
N PHE A 170 5.41 -6.52 10.36
CA PHE A 170 3.96 -6.37 10.21
C PHE A 170 3.56 -6.55 8.74
N GLN A 171 4.22 -5.85 7.81
CA GLN A 171 3.99 -6.01 6.37
C GLN A 171 4.21 -7.45 5.89
N ALA A 172 5.28 -8.11 6.35
CA ALA A 172 5.55 -9.50 6.02
C ALA A 172 4.39 -10.43 6.44
N THR A 173 3.88 -10.24 7.65
CA THR A 173 2.75 -11.02 8.18
C THR A 173 1.45 -10.74 7.40
N ALA A 174 1.22 -9.48 7.03
CA ALA A 174 0.07 -9.10 6.20
C ALA A 174 0.14 -9.73 4.80
N HIS A 175 1.33 -9.79 4.18
CA HIS A 175 1.51 -10.49 2.90
C HIS A 175 1.31 -12.01 3.02
N GLU A 176 1.82 -12.62 4.10
CA GLU A 176 1.63 -14.05 4.32
C GLU A 176 0.15 -14.40 4.48
N SER A 177 -0.64 -13.55 5.15
CA SER A 177 -2.07 -13.80 5.34
C SER A 177 -2.86 -13.74 4.02
N ILE A 178 -2.49 -12.86 3.09
CA ILE A 178 -3.09 -12.75 1.75
C ILE A 178 -2.83 -14.01 0.91
N LEU A 179 -1.68 -14.67 1.10
CA LEU A 179 -1.33 -15.87 0.34
C LEU A 179 -2.03 -17.14 0.84
N LEU A 180 -2.56 -17.15 2.06
CA LEU A 180 -3.27 -18.30 2.61
C LEU A 180 -4.57 -18.54 1.82
N GLN A 181 -4.76 -19.77 1.34
CA GLN A 181 -6.06 -20.16 0.78
C GLN A 181 -7.08 -20.28 1.93
N PRO A 182 -8.29 -19.71 1.77
CA PRO A 182 -9.40 -20.04 2.64
C PRO A 182 -9.60 -21.56 2.63
N ARG A 183 -9.60 -22.21 3.79
CA ARG A 183 -9.89 -23.64 3.86
C ARG A 183 -11.34 -23.85 3.43
N VAL A 184 -11.53 -24.51 2.28
CA VAL A 184 -12.82 -25.05 1.89
C VAL A 184 -13.19 -26.11 2.93
N ARG A 185 -14.27 -25.88 3.68
CA ARG A 185 -14.81 -26.92 4.56
C ARG A 185 -15.27 -28.07 3.67
N HIS A 186 -14.65 -29.22 3.82
CA HIS A 186 -15.24 -30.43 3.30
C HIS A 186 -16.37 -30.81 4.24
N GLU A 187 -17.59 -30.95 3.73
CA GLU A 187 -18.80 -31.34 4.49
C GLU A 187 -18.57 -32.56 5.40
N THR A 188 -17.61 -33.41 5.03
CA THR A 188 -17.20 -34.61 5.77
C THR A 188 -16.52 -34.32 7.12
N ASP A 189 -15.93 -33.14 7.30
CA ASP A 189 -15.22 -32.78 8.55
C ASP A 189 -16.21 -32.34 9.67
N GLU A 190 -17.40 -31.86 9.31
CA GLU A 190 -18.46 -31.54 10.28
C GLU A 190 -19.16 -32.78 10.84
N ALA A 191 -19.16 -33.89 10.09
CA ALA A 191 -19.71 -35.17 10.55
C ALA A 191 -18.89 -35.80 11.70
N LYS A 192 -17.63 -35.39 11.89
CA LYS A 192 -16.77 -35.88 12.98
C LYS A 192 -16.77 -34.98 14.23
N SER A 193 -17.31 -33.76 14.12
CA SER A 193 -17.38 -32.79 15.24
C SER A 193 -18.78 -32.68 15.87
N THR A 194 -19.72 -33.55 15.51
CA THR A 194 -21.05 -33.62 16.11
C THR A 194 -21.29 -35.01 16.71
N THR A 195 -20.58 -35.35 17.79
CA THR A 195 -21.13 -36.28 18.77
C THR A 195 -21.97 -35.44 19.74
N PRO A 196 -23.31 -35.44 19.65
CA PRO A 196 -24.13 -34.77 20.66
C PRO A 196 -24.02 -35.55 21.96
N ALA A 197 -23.52 -34.90 23.00
CA ALA A 197 -23.68 -35.35 24.36
C ALA A 197 -25.18 -35.52 24.63
N GLN A 198 -25.62 -36.76 24.88
CA GLN A 198 -26.96 -37.08 25.35
C GLN A 198 -27.25 -36.29 26.64
N THR A 199 -28.03 -35.22 26.53
CA THR A 199 -28.60 -34.52 27.69
C THR A 199 -30.07 -34.87 27.79
N ASN A 200 -30.36 -35.55 28.88
CA ASN A 200 -31.63 -36.09 29.33
C ASN A 200 -32.76 -35.03 29.29
N VAL A 201 -33.89 -35.37 28.67
CA VAL A 201 -35.06 -34.50 28.51
C VAL A 201 -35.94 -34.60 29.76
N VAL A 202 -36.09 -33.49 30.48
CA VAL A 202 -37.19 -33.30 31.45
C VAL A 202 -38.03 -32.11 30.99
N PRO A 203 -39.32 -32.28 30.65
CA PRO A 203 -40.14 -31.18 30.16
C PRO A 203 -40.71 -30.37 31.32
N LEU A 204 -40.26 -29.13 31.51
CA LEU A 204 -40.85 -28.22 32.49
C LEU A 204 -42.03 -27.44 31.87
N ARG A 205 -43.18 -27.71 32.48
CA ARG A 205 -44.54 -27.22 32.27
C ARG A 205 -44.61 -25.69 32.10
N ARG A 206 -45.34 -25.25 31.08
CA ARG A 206 -45.68 -23.86 30.74
C ARG A 206 -46.69 -23.28 31.75
N PRO A 207 -46.46 -22.14 32.44
CA PRO A 207 -47.52 -21.46 33.16
C PRO A 207 -48.32 -20.54 32.23
N ALA A 208 -49.62 -20.52 32.49
CA ALA A 208 -50.66 -19.81 31.75
C ALA A 208 -50.59 -18.28 31.94
N GLN A 209 -51.09 -17.60 30.91
CA GLN A 209 -51.39 -16.17 30.87
C GLN A 209 -52.32 -15.75 32.03
N ALA A 210 -51.96 -14.69 32.74
CA ALA A 210 -52.87 -13.96 33.62
C ALA A 210 -53.00 -12.52 33.09
N LYS A 211 -54.17 -12.24 32.52
CA LYS A 211 -54.66 -10.95 32.07
C LYS A 211 -55.20 -10.20 33.30
N VAL A 212 -54.68 -9.01 33.62
CA VAL A 212 -55.34 -8.08 34.54
C VAL A 212 -55.20 -6.65 34.02
N ASN A 213 -56.36 -6.05 33.76
CA ASN A 213 -56.63 -4.64 33.46
C ASN A 213 -56.33 -3.73 34.67
N ASN A 214 -55.87 -2.49 34.40
CA ASN A 214 -56.45 -1.20 34.81
C ASN A 214 -55.41 -0.09 34.56
N ILE A 215 -55.65 0.95 33.75
CA ILE A 215 -56.60 2.08 33.83
C ILE A 215 -56.24 3.04 34.99
N PHE A 216 -55.78 4.26 34.61
CA PHE A 216 -55.82 5.60 35.24
C PHE A 216 -55.52 5.70 36.77
N HIS A 217 -54.69 6.61 37.30
CA HIS A 217 -54.46 8.03 36.99
C HIS A 217 -53.06 8.43 37.50
#